data_AF-A0A1C5ZF64-F1
#
_entry.id   AF-A0A1C5ZF64-F1
#
_cell.length_a   1.000
_cell.length_b   1.000
_cell.length_c   1.000
_cell.angle_alpha   90.00
_cell.angle_beta   90.00
_cell.angle_gamma   90.00
#
_symmetry.space_group_name_H-M   'P 1'
#
loop_
_entity.id
_entity.type
_entity.pdbx_description
1 polymer ?
#
loop_
_entity_poly.entity_id
_entity_poly.type
_entity_poly.pdbx_seq_one_letter_code
_entity_poly.pdbx_strand_id
1 'polypeptide(L)'
;MLCSNNEHLPVIIDAGETRYWVRKIVPLQNDDTDFLQKLKAEIPAFLHFLCNRALSTEKESRMWFDPKRLETDALRKIIRSNRNRLEIEMAELLLDIMASVGISSVSFCLNDIIPLLVCSQVKVEKAQVRKVVQECWKLAPASNSLSYTTYQCDYSRKCGYSPVKRIGRYYTASKAQLETL
;
A
#
# COMPACT_ATOMS: atom_id res chain seq x y z
N MET A 1 9.69 18.78 11.76
CA MET A 1 8.98 19.00 10.48
C MET A 1 9.89 18.45 9.38
N LEU A 2 9.37 17.62 8.49
CA LEU A 2 10.12 17.09 7.34
C LEU A 2 9.56 17.75 6.08
N CYS A 3 10.45 18.23 5.21
CA CYS A 3 10.09 18.86 3.94
C CYS A 3 10.81 18.12 2.81
N SER A 4 10.11 17.86 1.71
CA SER A 4 10.68 17.18 0.55
C SER A 4 9.97 17.63 -0.72
N ASN A 5 10.73 17.74 -1.81
CA ASN A 5 10.21 17.97 -3.15
C ASN A 5 9.95 16.64 -3.89
N ASN A 6 10.27 15.49 -3.28
CA ASN A 6 9.97 14.17 -3.83
C ASN A 6 8.56 13.73 -3.38
N GLU A 7 7.60 13.73 -4.30
CA GLU A 7 6.22 13.35 -4.01
C GLU A 7 5.99 11.84 -3.82
N HIS A 8 6.94 11.01 -4.27
CA HIS A 8 6.76 9.56 -4.31
C HIS A 8 7.45 8.87 -3.13
N LEU A 9 8.70 9.23 -2.86
CA LEU A 9 9.50 8.59 -1.83
C LEU A 9 10.21 9.59 -0.91
N PRO A 10 9.47 10.51 -0.23
CA PRO A 10 10.08 11.43 0.71
C PRO A 10 10.50 10.74 2.02
N VAL A 11 9.79 9.67 2.40
CA VAL A 11 10.02 8.86 3.61
C VAL A 11 9.25 7.53 3.48
N ILE A 12 9.79 6.47 4.07
CA ILE A 12 9.12 5.15 4.15
C ILE A 12 8.08 5.19 5.28
N ILE A 13 6.83 4.91 4.93
CA ILE A 13 5.66 4.91 5.80
C ILE A 13 4.89 3.62 5.53
N ASP A 14 4.72 2.81 6.58
CA ASP A 14 3.92 1.59 6.52
C ASP A 14 2.43 1.91 6.50
N ALA A 15 1.61 1.03 5.91
CA ALA A 15 0.15 1.23 5.81
C ALA A 15 -0.56 1.31 7.17
N GLY A 16 0.02 0.76 8.25
CA GLY A 16 -0.52 0.83 9.60
C GLY A 16 -0.01 2.01 10.43
N GLU A 17 0.84 2.86 9.86
CA GLU A 17 1.42 4.00 10.56
C GLU A 17 0.41 5.14 10.68
N THR A 18 0.25 5.68 11.89
CA THR A 18 -0.77 6.69 12.22
C THR A 18 -0.17 8.01 12.70
N ARG A 19 1.16 8.11 12.76
CA ARG A 19 1.87 9.28 13.31
C ARG A 19 2.16 10.37 12.28
N TYR A 20 2.04 10.08 10.99
CA TYR A 20 2.33 11.05 9.94
C TYR A 20 1.09 11.85 9.56
N TRP A 21 1.30 13.15 9.40
CA TRP A 21 0.36 14.05 8.75
C TRP A 21 1.07 14.72 7.58
N VAL A 22 0.68 14.36 6.36
CA VAL A 22 1.34 14.83 5.14
C VAL A 22 0.47 15.88 4.46
N ARG A 23 1.08 17.03 4.12
CA ARG A 23 0.43 18.12 3.41
C ARG A 23 1.23 18.44 2.15
N LYS A 24 0.54 18.44 1.00
CA LYS A 24 1.08 19.00 -0.24
C LYS A 24 0.95 20.52 -0.17
N ILE A 25 2.07 21.22 -0.16
CA ILE A 25 2.11 22.68 -0.20
C ILE A 25 2.14 23.12 -1.65
N VAL A 26 1.19 23.97 -2.02
CA VAL A 26 1.11 24.52 -3.38
C VAL A 26 2.15 25.64 -3.50
N PRO A 27 2.87 25.76 -4.62
CA PRO A 27 3.74 26.90 -4.85
C PRO A 27 2.98 28.22 -4.73
N LEU A 28 3.69 29.27 -4.32
CA LEU A 28 3.16 30.63 -4.37
C LEU A 28 2.87 31.01 -5.83
N GLN A 29 1.76 31.70 -6.07
CA GLN A 29 1.37 32.11 -7.42
C GLN A 29 2.12 33.34 -7.91
N ASN A 30 2.56 34.20 -6.98
CA ASN A 30 3.24 35.45 -7.27
C ASN A 30 4.52 35.54 -6.44
N ASP A 31 5.55 36.12 -7.05
CA ASP A 31 6.80 36.43 -6.36
C ASP A 31 6.68 37.77 -5.61
N ASP A 32 7.24 37.82 -4.41
CA ASP A 32 7.31 39.01 -3.56
C ASP A 32 8.71 39.07 -2.93
N THR A 33 9.50 40.07 -3.32
CA THR A 33 10.89 40.21 -2.87
C THR A 33 11.01 40.45 -1.37
N ASP A 34 9.96 40.99 -0.74
CA ASP A 34 9.92 41.29 0.69
C ASP A 34 9.22 40.20 1.52
N PHE A 35 8.85 39.08 0.91
CA PHE A 35 8.04 38.03 1.54
C PHE A 35 8.61 37.56 2.89
N LEU A 36 9.92 37.32 2.95
CA LEU A 36 10.59 36.89 4.18
C LEU A 36 10.52 37.96 5.29
N GLN A 37 10.60 39.24 4.95
CA GLN A 37 10.51 40.33 5.93
C GLN A 37 9.10 40.48 6.45
N LYS A 38 8.09 40.39 5.57
CA LYS A 38 6.67 40.36 5.95
C LYS A 38 6.38 39.20 6.91
N LEU A 39 6.86 37.99 6.59
CA LEU A 39 6.72 36.82 7.49
C LEU A 39 7.36 37.06 8.86
N LYS A 40 8.54 37.69 8.92
CA LYS A 40 9.18 38.03 10.20
C LYS A 40 8.39 39.05 11.01
N ALA A 41 7.86 40.08 10.33
CA ALA A 41 7.04 41.12 10.96
C ALA A 41 5.73 40.57 11.54
N GLU A 42 5.18 39.49 10.96
CA GLU A 42 3.97 38.80 11.42
C GLU A 42 4.19 37.88 12.65
N ILE A 43 5.44 37.52 12.99
CA ILE A 43 5.72 36.58 14.09
C ILE A 43 5.03 36.97 15.41
N PRO A 44 5.08 38.25 15.88
CA PRO A 44 4.42 38.63 17.13
C PRO A 44 2.90 38.41 17.10
N ALA A 45 2.25 38.77 15.99
CA ALA A 45 0.80 38.57 15.82
C ALA A 45 0.45 37.08 15.76
N PHE A 46 1.26 36.28 15.06
CA PHE A 46 1.08 34.84 14.98
C PHE A 46 1.24 34.17 16.35
N LEU A 47 2.24 34.56 17.16
CA LEU A 47 2.43 34.05 18.52
C LEU A 47 1.25 34.42 19.43
N HIS A 48 0.79 35.68 19.36
CA HIS A 48 -0.40 36.11 20.08
C HIS A 48 -1.63 35.26 19.71
N PHE A 49 -1.83 34.98 18.43
CA PHE A 49 -2.90 34.09 17.98
C PHE A 49 -2.75 32.67 18.54
N LEU A 50 -1.55 32.08 18.50
CA LEU A 50 -1.31 30.73 19.02
C LEU A 50 -1.59 30.60 20.52
N CYS A 51 -1.26 31.63 21.31
CA CYS A 51 -1.47 31.65 22.76
C CYS A 51 -2.94 31.85 23.17
N ASN A 52 -3.72 32.55 22.35
CA ASN A 52 -5.08 32.98 22.72
C ASN A 52 -6.19 32.27 21.93
N ARG A 53 -5.84 31.45 20.92
CA ARG A 53 -6.85 30.73 20.13
C ARG A 53 -7.54 29.64 20.96
N ALA A 54 -8.84 29.46 20.72
CA ALA A 54 -9.52 28.24 21.08
C ALA A 54 -9.12 27.12 20.10
N LEU A 55 -8.78 25.93 20.63
CA LEU A 55 -8.53 24.77 19.79
C LEU A 55 -9.85 24.28 19.20
N SER A 56 -9.87 24.04 17.88
CA SER A 56 -11.06 23.55 17.17
C SER A 56 -11.31 22.05 17.36
N THR A 57 -10.40 21.34 18.03
CA THR A 57 -10.47 19.89 18.23
C THR A 57 -10.11 19.54 19.66
N GLU A 58 -10.77 18.52 20.18
CA GLU A 58 -10.47 17.94 21.49
C GLU A 58 -9.52 16.75 21.36
N LYS A 59 -9.00 16.28 22.50
CA LYS A 59 -8.08 15.15 22.56
C LYS A 59 -8.86 13.83 22.45
N GLU A 60 -8.78 13.20 21.29
CA GLU A 60 -9.43 11.91 20.98
C GLU A 60 -8.48 10.71 21.19
N SER A 61 -7.17 10.93 21.16
CA SER A 61 -6.17 9.86 21.28
C SER A 61 -4.88 10.31 21.97
N ARG A 62 -3.91 9.39 22.13
CA ARG A 62 -2.54 9.75 22.55
C ARG A 62 -1.89 10.78 21.61
N MET A 63 -2.25 10.77 20.33
CA MET A 63 -1.76 11.68 19.30
C MET A 63 -2.69 12.89 19.10
N TRP A 64 -3.59 13.17 20.05
CA TRP A 64 -4.64 14.19 20.01
C TRP A 64 -5.76 13.93 19.00
N PHE A 65 -5.44 13.59 17.76
CA PHE A 65 -6.42 13.40 16.68
C PHE A 65 -6.80 11.93 16.48
N ASP A 66 -8.01 11.65 15.99
CA ASP A 66 -8.35 10.39 15.31
C ASP A 66 -7.45 10.19 14.08
N PRO A 67 -6.73 9.06 13.94
CA PRO A 67 -5.93 8.73 12.76
C PRO A 67 -6.65 8.95 11.42
N LYS A 68 -7.96 8.70 11.36
CA LYS A 68 -8.76 8.91 10.14
C LYS A 68 -8.76 10.37 9.66
N ARG A 69 -8.63 11.33 10.58
CA ARG A 69 -8.54 12.76 10.24
C ARG A 69 -7.19 13.14 9.65
N LEU A 70 -6.15 12.36 9.94
CA LEU A 70 -4.79 12.59 9.42
C LEU A 70 -4.57 11.92 8.05
N GLU A 71 -5.50 11.07 7.62
CA GLU A 71 -5.43 10.32 6.37
C GLU A 71 -5.71 11.20 5.14
N THR A 72 -4.67 11.94 4.73
CA THR A 72 -4.70 12.80 3.54
C THR A 72 -4.39 12.02 2.27
N ASP A 73 -4.81 12.53 1.11
CA ASP A 73 -4.48 11.92 -0.19
C ASP A 73 -2.97 11.88 -0.45
N ALA A 74 -2.24 12.88 0.03
CA ALA A 74 -0.78 12.91 -0.04
C ALA A 74 -0.15 11.78 0.78
N LEU A 75 -0.66 11.51 1.98
CA LEU A 75 -0.22 10.39 2.81
C LEU A 75 -0.51 9.05 2.14
N ARG A 76 -1.73 8.87 1.60
CA ARG A 76 -2.10 7.65 0.85
C ARG A 76 -1.18 7.42 -0.34
N LYS A 77 -0.85 8.47 -1.10
CA LYS A 77 0.06 8.39 -2.26
C LYS A 77 1.45 7.91 -1.85
N ILE A 78 2.00 8.41 -0.73
CA ILE A 78 3.31 7.97 -0.22
C ILE A 78 3.25 6.51 0.25
N ILE A 79 2.24 6.13 1.05
CA ILE A 79 2.07 4.74 1.50
C ILE A 79 1.97 3.78 0.32
N ARG A 80 1.21 4.14 -0.73
CA ARG A 80 1.12 3.36 -1.97
C ARG A 80 2.44 3.29 -2.72
N SER A 81 3.17 4.40 -2.80
CA SER A 81 4.48 4.47 -3.48
C SER A 81 5.58 3.72 -2.73
N ASN A 82 5.44 3.56 -1.41
CA ASN A 82 6.34 2.77 -0.56
C ASN A 82 6.10 1.26 -0.67
N ARG A 83 5.08 0.81 -1.40
CA ARG A 83 4.81 -0.62 -1.56
C ARG A 83 5.95 -1.32 -2.26
N ASN A 84 6.15 -2.57 -1.86
CA ASN A 84 7.13 -3.43 -2.48
C ASN A 84 6.70 -3.68 -3.93
N ARG A 85 7.60 -3.47 -4.89
CA ARG A 85 7.33 -3.79 -6.31
C ARG A 85 6.82 -5.22 -6.46
N LEU A 86 7.38 -6.17 -5.70
CA LEU A 86 6.91 -7.56 -5.74
C LEU A 86 5.45 -7.72 -5.28
N GLU A 87 5.00 -6.91 -4.31
CA GLU A 87 3.61 -6.92 -3.87
C GLU A 87 2.66 -6.54 -5.01
N ILE A 88 3.03 -5.52 -5.79
CA ILE A 88 2.26 -5.05 -6.94
C ILE A 88 2.23 -6.14 -8.03
N GLU A 89 3.40 -6.65 -8.43
CA GLU A 89 3.51 -7.69 -9.47
C GLU A 89 2.73 -8.96 -9.09
N MET A 90 2.75 -9.34 -7.80
CA MET A 90 1.95 -10.47 -7.30
C MET A 90 0.45 -10.19 -7.32
N ALA A 91 0.01 -8.98 -6.97
CA ALA A 91 -1.40 -8.61 -7.00
C ALA A 91 -1.93 -8.62 -8.44
N GLU A 92 -1.18 -8.03 -9.38
CA GLU A 92 -1.53 -7.98 -10.81
C GLU A 92 -1.62 -9.39 -11.41
N LEU A 93 -0.63 -10.26 -11.14
CA LEU A 93 -0.67 -11.66 -11.57
C LEU A 93 -1.92 -12.39 -11.09
N LEU A 94 -2.28 -12.24 -9.81
CA LEU A 94 -3.45 -12.92 -9.25
C LEU A 94 -4.76 -12.35 -9.81
N LEU A 95 -4.84 -11.04 -10.03
CA LEU A 95 -5.99 -10.39 -10.67
C LEU A 95 -6.14 -10.82 -12.13
N ASP A 96 -5.04 -10.98 -12.86
CA ASP A 96 -5.04 -11.47 -14.24
C ASP A 96 -5.54 -12.92 -14.33
N ILE A 97 -5.08 -13.80 -13.43
CA ILE A 97 -5.60 -15.18 -13.33
C ILE A 97 -7.11 -15.17 -13.05
N MET A 98 -7.55 -14.31 -12.12
CA MET A 98 -8.98 -14.19 -11.78
C MET A 98 -9.82 -13.75 -12.98
N ALA A 99 -9.35 -12.75 -13.73
CA ALA A 99 -10.02 -12.24 -14.92
C ALA A 99 -10.03 -13.28 -16.06
N SER A 100 -8.90 -13.92 -16.31
CA SER A 100 -8.70 -14.88 -17.40
C SER A 100 -9.49 -16.18 -17.22
N VAL A 101 -9.67 -16.62 -15.96
CA VAL A 101 -10.40 -17.87 -15.64
C VAL A 101 -11.87 -17.59 -15.26
N GLY A 102 -12.21 -16.38 -14.84
CA GLY A 102 -13.57 -16.02 -14.41
C GLY A 102 -13.87 -16.43 -12.96
N ILE A 103 -12.91 -16.26 -12.05
CA ILE A 103 -13.04 -16.59 -10.62
C ILE A 103 -12.82 -15.34 -9.75
N SER A 104 -13.30 -15.35 -8.50
CA SER A 104 -13.19 -14.21 -7.56
C SER A 104 -12.09 -14.36 -6.51
N SER A 105 -11.44 -15.52 -6.45
CA SER A 105 -10.34 -15.81 -5.51
C SER A 105 -9.42 -16.89 -6.04
N VAL A 106 -8.12 -16.77 -5.71
CA VAL A 106 -7.09 -17.76 -6.08
C VAL A 106 -6.51 -18.37 -4.81
N SER A 107 -6.45 -19.70 -4.78
CA SER A 107 -5.78 -20.46 -3.72
C SER A 107 -4.42 -20.95 -4.21
N PHE A 108 -3.37 -20.75 -3.42
CA PHE A 108 -2.00 -21.09 -3.80
C PHE A 108 -1.13 -21.37 -2.57
N CYS A 109 -0.10 -22.18 -2.71
CA CYS A 109 1.04 -22.19 -1.81
C CYS A 109 2.19 -21.36 -2.40
N LEU A 110 3.21 -21.06 -1.58
CA LEU A 110 4.37 -20.29 -2.04
C LEU A 110 5.11 -20.95 -3.22
N ASN A 111 5.05 -22.28 -3.34
CA ASN A 111 5.69 -22.99 -4.44
C ASN A 111 4.88 -22.93 -5.75
N ASP A 112 3.58 -22.64 -5.69
CA ASP A 112 2.75 -22.54 -6.89
C ASP A 112 2.89 -21.16 -7.55
N ILE A 113 3.04 -20.11 -6.73
CA ILE A 113 3.10 -18.73 -7.24
C ILE A 113 4.45 -18.38 -7.85
N ILE A 114 5.55 -19.01 -7.39
CA ILE A 114 6.90 -18.74 -7.92
C ILE A 114 6.99 -19.05 -9.43
N PRO A 115 6.59 -20.24 -9.92
CA PRO A 115 6.55 -20.52 -11.36
C PRO A 115 5.69 -19.52 -12.16
N LEU A 116 4.54 -19.11 -11.62
CA LEU A 116 3.65 -18.14 -12.28
C LEU A 116 4.33 -16.77 -12.42
N LEU A 117 5.04 -16.31 -11.38
CA LEU A 117 5.85 -15.08 -11.43
C LEU A 117 6.97 -15.19 -12.45
N VAL A 118 7.66 -16.34 -12.52
CA VAL A 118 8.72 -16.58 -13.50
C VAL A 118 8.18 -16.56 -14.94
N CYS A 119 6.98 -17.12 -15.20
CA CYS A 119 6.31 -16.99 -16.52
C CYS A 119 6.05 -15.52 -16.88
N SER A 120 5.76 -14.70 -15.87
CA SER A 120 5.55 -13.24 -16.01
C SER A 120 6.87 -12.46 -16.00
N GLN A 121 8.02 -13.13 -16.18
CA GLN A 121 9.36 -12.56 -16.19
C GLN A 121 9.82 -11.93 -14.86
N VAL A 122 9.16 -12.27 -13.75
CA VAL A 122 9.49 -11.80 -12.40
C VAL A 122 10.30 -12.87 -11.66
N LYS A 123 11.62 -12.65 -11.54
CA LYS A 123 12.52 -13.53 -10.77
C LYS A 123 12.47 -13.18 -9.29
N VAL A 124 12.15 -14.16 -8.44
CA VAL A 124 11.91 -13.95 -7.01
C VAL A 124 12.41 -15.11 -6.16
N GLU A 125 12.78 -14.80 -4.93
CA GLU A 125 13.06 -15.80 -3.91
C GLU A 125 11.81 -16.10 -3.08
N LYS A 126 11.69 -17.35 -2.63
CA LYS A 126 10.59 -17.81 -1.77
C LYS A 126 10.43 -16.98 -0.50
N ALA A 127 11.53 -16.45 0.05
CA ALA A 127 11.50 -15.58 1.23
C ALA A 127 10.78 -14.24 0.94
N GLN A 128 11.00 -13.65 -0.24
CA GLN A 128 10.37 -12.40 -0.64
C GLN A 128 8.86 -12.59 -0.87
N VAL A 129 8.47 -13.69 -1.53
CA VAL A 129 7.07 -14.06 -1.71
C VAL A 129 6.39 -14.30 -0.36
N ARG A 130 7.07 -14.99 0.57
CA ARG A 130 6.55 -15.20 1.94
C ARG A 130 6.27 -13.87 2.64
N LYS A 131 7.18 -12.92 2.54
CA LYS A 131 7.03 -11.58 3.15
C LYS A 131 5.77 -10.88 2.61
N VAL A 132 5.56 -10.88 1.29
CA VAL A 132 4.35 -10.29 0.70
C VAL A 132 3.08 -10.97 1.23
N VAL A 133 3.02 -12.30 1.20
CA VAL A 133 1.81 -13.05 1.60
C VAL A 133 1.50 -12.89 3.09
N GLN A 134 2.50 -13.01 3.96
CA GLN A 134 2.31 -13.10 5.41
C GLN A 134 2.39 -11.75 6.11
N GLU A 135 3.24 -10.83 5.65
CA GLU A 135 3.46 -9.54 6.33
C GLU A 135 2.66 -8.41 5.66
N CYS A 136 2.71 -8.30 4.32
CA CYS A 136 2.00 -7.25 3.58
C CYS A 136 0.50 -7.55 3.51
N TRP A 137 0.12 -8.71 2.98
CA TRP A 137 -1.28 -9.10 2.81
C TRP A 137 -1.91 -9.76 4.04
N LYS A 138 -1.09 -10.08 5.06
CA LYS A 138 -1.53 -10.67 6.32
C LYS A 138 -2.38 -11.93 6.14
N LEU A 139 -2.10 -12.72 5.10
CA LEU A 139 -2.82 -13.96 4.82
C LEU A 139 -2.34 -15.07 5.77
N ALA A 140 -3.29 -15.74 6.39
CA ALA A 140 -3.04 -16.96 7.14
C ALA A 140 -3.16 -18.18 6.21
N PRO A 141 -2.28 -19.19 6.33
CA PRO A 141 -2.46 -20.44 5.62
C PRO A 141 -3.64 -21.23 6.21
N ALA A 142 -4.21 -22.13 5.42
CA ALA A 142 -5.20 -23.09 5.90
C ALA A 142 -4.71 -23.83 7.16
N SER A 143 -5.62 -24.10 8.09
CA SER A 143 -5.33 -24.73 9.38
C SER A 143 -4.73 -26.13 9.23
N ASN A 144 -5.20 -26.88 8.25
CA ASN A 144 -4.76 -28.24 7.93
C ASN A 144 -4.32 -28.36 6.46
N SER A 145 -3.67 -29.48 6.13
CA SER A 145 -3.43 -29.86 4.73
C SER A 145 -4.74 -30.28 4.10
N LEU A 146 -5.21 -29.52 3.11
CA LEU A 146 -6.48 -29.72 2.43
C LEU A 146 -6.25 -29.77 0.92
N SER A 147 -7.19 -30.34 0.17
CA SER A 147 -7.18 -30.26 -1.28
C SER A 147 -7.57 -28.85 -1.73
N TYR A 148 -6.82 -28.27 -2.66
CA TYR A 148 -7.13 -26.95 -3.25
C TYR A 148 -6.85 -26.96 -4.75
N THR A 149 -7.48 -26.03 -5.44
CA THR A 149 -7.22 -25.77 -6.86
C THR A 149 -6.34 -24.53 -6.96
N THR A 150 -5.18 -24.70 -7.59
CA THR A 150 -4.26 -23.62 -7.95
C THR A 150 -4.13 -23.55 -9.47
N TYR A 151 -3.29 -22.66 -9.97
CA TYR A 151 -3.09 -22.45 -11.40
C TYR A 151 -1.62 -22.59 -11.78
N GLN A 152 -1.39 -23.02 -13.02
CA GLN A 152 -0.07 -23.03 -13.66
C GLN A 152 -0.17 -22.42 -15.06
N CYS A 153 0.95 -21.92 -15.58
CA CYS A 153 1.02 -21.40 -16.94
C CYS A 153 0.72 -22.53 -17.93
N ASP A 154 -0.18 -22.25 -18.87
CA ASP A 154 -0.54 -23.16 -19.95
C ASP A 154 -0.75 -22.35 -21.23
N TYR A 155 0.33 -22.19 -21.99
CA TYR A 155 0.35 -21.45 -23.25
C TYR A 155 -0.47 -22.11 -24.36
N SER A 156 -0.95 -23.34 -24.18
CA SER A 156 -1.87 -23.98 -25.13
C SER A 156 -3.29 -23.46 -25.00
N ARG A 157 -3.65 -22.88 -23.84
CA ARG A 157 -4.97 -22.32 -23.58
C ARG A 157 -5.01 -20.84 -23.92
N LYS A 158 -6.13 -20.39 -24.49
CA LYS A 158 -6.38 -18.97 -24.77
C LYS A 158 -6.28 -18.08 -23.52
N CYS A 159 -6.66 -18.60 -22.35
CA CYS A 159 -6.56 -17.88 -21.09
C CYS A 159 -5.17 -17.94 -20.44
N GLY A 160 -4.20 -18.65 -21.02
CA GLY A 160 -2.82 -18.73 -20.50
C GLY A 160 -2.64 -19.53 -19.20
N TYR A 161 -3.72 -20.00 -18.57
CA TYR A 161 -3.69 -20.69 -17.28
C TYR A 161 -4.49 -21.99 -17.29
N SER A 162 -3.98 -23.02 -16.60
CA SER A 162 -4.71 -24.27 -16.36
C SER A 162 -4.89 -24.53 -14.86
N PRO A 163 -6.08 -25.00 -14.43
CA PRO A 163 -6.30 -25.36 -13.04
C PRO A 163 -5.61 -26.69 -12.71
N VAL A 164 -4.99 -26.77 -11.54
CA VAL A 164 -4.32 -27.97 -11.02
C VAL A 164 -4.78 -28.23 -9.60
N LYS A 165 -5.18 -29.46 -9.30
CA LYS A 165 -5.49 -29.89 -7.94
C LYS A 165 -4.20 -30.24 -7.20
N ARG A 166 -4.02 -29.68 -6.01
CA ARG A 166 -2.90 -29.95 -5.10
C ARG A 166 -3.43 -30.23 -3.70
N ILE A 167 -2.59 -30.81 -2.84
CA ILE A 167 -2.89 -31.03 -1.42
C ILE A 167 -1.80 -30.34 -0.60
N GLY A 168 -2.20 -29.61 0.43
CA GLY A 168 -1.27 -28.94 1.34
C GLY A 168 -1.90 -27.79 2.10
N ARG A 169 -1.08 -27.03 2.81
CA ARG A 169 -1.50 -25.76 3.44
C ARG A 169 -1.32 -24.64 2.42
N TYR A 170 -2.43 -24.00 2.06
CA TYR A 170 -2.48 -22.96 1.04
C TYR A 170 -3.00 -21.64 1.62
N TYR A 171 -2.75 -20.56 0.91
CA TYR A 171 -3.31 -19.23 1.14
C TYR A 171 -4.42 -18.97 0.13
N THR A 172 -5.33 -18.05 0.43
CA THR A 172 -6.36 -17.61 -0.51
C THR A 172 -6.35 -16.08 -0.56
N ALA A 173 -6.24 -15.52 -1.76
CA ALA A 173 -6.39 -14.08 -2.01
C ALA A 173 -7.68 -13.84 -2.79
N SER A 174 -8.48 -12.86 -2.35
CA SER A 174 -9.72 -12.47 -3.03
C SER A 174 -9.53 -11.24 -3.89
N LYS A 175 -10.31 -11.13 -4.97
CA LYS A 175 -10.31 -9.95 -5.86
C LYS A 175 -10.55 -8.66 -5.07
N ALA A 176 -11.57 -8.66 -4.21
CA ALA A 176 -11.91 -7.50 -3.38
C ALA A 176 -10.75 -7.06 -2.48
N GLN A 177 -10.00 -8.01 -1.89
CA GLN A 177 -8.82 -7.68 -1.09
C GLN A 177 -7.72 -7.05 -1.94
N LEU A 178 -7.42 -7.63 -3.11
CA LEU A 178 -6.33 -7.15 -3.97
C LEU A 178 -6.64 -5.80 -4.63
N GLU A 179 -7.89 -5.51 -4.96
CA GLU A 179 -8.30 -4.21 -5.52
C GLU A 179 -8.26 -3.07 -4.48
N THR A 180 -8.34 -3.41 -3.19
CA THR A 180 -8.21 -2.42 -2.09
C THR A 180 -6.78 -2.15 -1.67
N LEU A 181 -5.80 -2.84 -2.25
CA LEU A 181 -4.39 -2.50 -2.11
C LEU A 181 -4.21 -1.14 -2.78
#